data_AF-A0A150V603-F1
#
_entry.id   AF-A0A150V603-F1
#
_cell.length_a   1.000
_cell.length_b   1.000
_cell.length_c   1.000
_cell.angle_alpha   90.00
_cell.angle_beta   90.00
_cell.angle_gamma   90.00
#
_symmetry.space_group_name_H-M   'P 1'
#
loop_
_entity.id
_entity.type
_entity.pdbx_description
1 polymer ?
#
loop_
_entity_poly.entity_id
_entity_poly.type
_entity_poly.pdbx_seq_one_letter_code
_entity_poly.pdbx_strand_id
1 'polypeptide(L)'
;LRKSSALRSTTEPYIAYGSTEELFRACRAQCSYTIPSAHLSPPQPPPENAAGEHIGVGAGWWFDARAVDGLALPVTFSSWAQVMFAHLYCLTARLRAFPAEHAGIWHQQLIDHFFFAAEEQMAVEHQMVSRAVRNRYLKDLWQQWRGILLAYDEGLIKGDAVLAAAVWRNMFKADLNADVADVAKVTAYIRSQLKALEKLSDEEITQGLVKFQSPRE
;
A
#
# COMPACT_ATOMS: atom_id res chain seq x y z
N LEU A 1 6.36 15.58 20.41
CA LEU A 1 5.59 16.63 19.67
C LEU A 1 5.56 18.01 20.32
N ARG A 2 5.01 18.21 21.55
CA ARG A 2 4.94 19.56 22.19
C ARG A 2 6.30 20.28 22.40
N LYS A 3 7.42 19.60 22.17
CA LYS A 3 8.80 20.13 22.25
C LYS A 3 9.72 19.68 21.10
N SER A 4 9.20 19.18 19.96
CA SER A 4 10.08 18.91 18.80
C SER A 4 10.16 20.17 17.92
N SER A 5 11.37 20.69 17.75
CA SER A 5 11.68 21.91 16.98
C SER A 5 11.39 21.76 15.48
N ALA A 6 11.32 20.52 14.98
CA ALA A 6 11.22 20.22 13.55
C ALA A 6 9.89 20.62 12.91
N LEU A 7 8.79 20.63 13.68
CA LEU A 7 7.43 20.81 13.15
C LEU A 7 6.86 22.24 13.28
N ARG A 8 7.60 23.19 13.85
CA ARG A 8 7.12 24.59 14.09
C ARG A 8 7.56 25.61 13.04
N SER A 9 8.04 25.16 11.89
CA SER A 9 8.76 25.96 10.91
C SER A 9 7.98 26.10 9.61
N THR A 10 8.17 27.21 8.88
CA THR A 10 7.68 27.43 7.50
C THR A 10 8.15 26.36 6.49
N THR A 11 9.04 25.47 6.92
CA THR A 11 9.56 24.32 6.18
C THR A 11 8.77 23.03 6.37
N GLU A 12 7.71 23.02 7.18
CA GLU A 12 6.92 21.81 7.47
C GLU A 12 6.47 21.06 6.21
N PRO A 13 5.96 21.70 5.13
CA PRO A 13 5.57 20.98 3.91
C PRO A 13 6.73 20.19 3.27
N TYR A 14 7.95 20.75 3.29
CA TYR A 14 9.14 20.09 2.74
C TYR A 14 9.61 18.93 3.62
N ILE A 15 9.54 19.10 4.94
CA ILE A 15 9.86 18.03 5.89
C ILE A 15 8.85 16.90 5.74
N ALA A 16 7.56 17.21 5.69
CA ALA A 16 6.50 16.23 5.49
C ALA A 16 6.68 15.49 4.16
N TYR A 17 6.97 16.19 3.06
CA TYR A 17 7.24 15.56 1.77
C TYR A 17 8.39 14.55 1.84
N GLY A 18 9.58 14.96 2.30
CA GLY A 18 10.75 14.08 2.34
C GLY A 18 10.59 12.92 3.32
N SER A 19 9.98 13.16 4.47
CA SER A 19 9.76 12.12 5.48
C SER A 19 8.72 11.09 5.00
N THR A 20 7.65 11.55 4.38
CA THR A 20 6.61 10.66 3.82
C THR A 20 7.11 9.89 2.60
N GLU A 21 8.13 10.38 1.89
CA GLU A 21 8.81 9.62 0.84
C GLU A 21 9.51 8.38 1.40
N GLU A 22 10.21 8.52 2.53
CA GLU A 22 10.84 7.38 3.23
C GLU A 22 9.80 6.38 3.75
N LEU A 23 8.70 6.87 4.33
CA LEU A 23 7.59 6.03 4.75
C LEU A 23 6.97 5.28 3.56
N PHE A 24 6.77 5.96 2.44
CA PHE A 24 6.26 5.36 1.21
C PHE A 24 7.23 4.31 0.65
N ARG A 25 8.54 4.56 0.71
CA ARG A 25 9.58 3.61 0.31
C ARG A 25 9.50 2.33 1.14
N ALA A 26 9.24 2.43 2.44
CA ALA A 26 9.03 1.27 3.30
C ALA A 26 7.81 0.44 2.86
N CYS A 27 6.72 1.07 2.38
CA CYS A 27 5.58 0.36 1.79
C CYS A 27 5.96 -0.32 0.47
N ARG A 28 6.62 0.41 -0.44
CA ARG A 28 7.01 -0.09 -1.77
C ARG A 28 7.93 -1.31 -1.66
N ALA A 29 8.82 -1.33 -0.67
CA ALA A 29 9.71 -2.45 -0.41
C ALA A 29 8.98 -3.78 -0.13
N GLN A 30 7.71 -3.74 0.27
CA GLN A 30 6.94 -4.94 0.59
C GLN A 30 6.41 -5.67 -0.64
N CYS A 31 6.18 -4.98 -1.76
CA CYS A 31 5.46 -5.56 -2.90
C CYS A 31 5.90 -5.03 -4.27
N SER A 32 7.18 -4.70 -4.43
CA SER A 32 7.71 -4.25 -5.72
C SER A 32 7.64 -5.35 -6.80
N TYR A 33 7.30 -4.96 -8.02
CA TYR A 33 7.30 -5.83 -9.19
C TYR A 33 7.64 -5.05 -10.46
N THR A 34 8.04 -5.76 -11.51
CA THR A 34 8.26 -5.23 -12.86
C THR A 34 7.55 -6.09 -13.90
N ILE A 35 7.41 -5.58 -15.12
CA ILE A 35 6.93 -6.31 -16.30
C ILE A 35 8.10 -6.37 -17.28
N PRO A 36 8.88 -7.46 -17.31
CA PRO A 36 10.12 -7.53 -18.08
C PRO A 36 9.97 -7.21 -19.57
N SER A 37 8.82 -7.54 -20.17
CA SER A 37 8.55 -7.25 -21.59
C SER A 37 8.55 -5.75 -21.91
N ALA A 38 8.19 -4.91 -20.94
CA ALA A 38 8.18 -3.45 -21.09
C ALA A 38 9.60 -2.85 -21.23
N HIS A 39 10.62 -3.57 -20.76
CA HIS A 39 12.02 -3.14 -20.73
C HIS A 39 12.87 -3.73 -21.86
N LEU A 40 12.26 -4.49 -22.78
CA LEU A 40 12.93 -5.02 -23.97
C LEU A 40 13.20 -3.92 -25.02
N SER A 41 14.07 -4.20 -25.99
CA SER A 41 14.36 -3.30 -27.11
C SER A 41 14.15 -4.02 -28.46
N PRO A 42 13.02 -3.76 -29.17
CA PRO A 42 11.92 -2.88 -28.78
C PRO A 42 11.06 -3.46 -27.65
N PRO A 43 10.33 -2.61 -26.90
CA PRO A 43 9.41 -3.09 -25.86
C PRO A 43 8.32 -3.99 -26.44
N GLN A 44 7.95 -5.04 -25.70
CA GLN A 44 6.90 -5.97 -26.08
C GLN A 44 5.66 -5.81 -25.20
N PRO A 45 4.46 -6.16 -25.70
CA PRO A 45 3.24 -6.09 -24.91
C PRO A 45 3.37 -6.83 -23.57
N PRO A 46 2.84 -6.29 -22.46
CA PRO A 46 2.73 -7.01 -21.19
C PRO A 46 1.99 -8.33 -21.37
N PRO A 47 2.43 -9.44 -20.73
CA PRO A 47 1.68 -10.68 -20.74
C PRO A 47 0.38 -10.50 -19.93
N GLU A 48 -0.69 -11.16 -20.33
CA GLU A 48 -2.01 -11.05 -19.70
C GLU A 48 -2.49 -12.39 -19.12
N ASN A 49 -3.24 -12.33 -18.02
CA ASN A 49 -3.99 -13.49 -17.52
C ASN A 49 -5.32 -13.67 -18.28
N ALA A 50 -6.07 -14.73 -17.96
CA ALA A 50 -7.37 -15.00 -18.57
C ALA A 50 -8.43 -13.90 -18.33
N ALA A 51 -8.22 -13.02 -17.34
CA ALA A 51 -9.07 -11.87 -17.05
C ALA A 51 -8.60 -10.58 -17.74
N GLY A 52 -7.56 -10.63 -18.58
CA GLY A 52 -6.99 -9.47 -19.27
C GLY A 52 -6.17 -8.55 -18.36
N GLU A 53 -5.75 -9.01 -17.17
CA GLU A 53 -4.84 -8.25 -16.32
C GLU A 53 -3.39 -8.51 -16.73
N HIS A 54 -2.61 -7.46 -16.90
CA HIS A 54 -1.17 -7.59 -17.12
C HIS A 54 -0.50 -8.26 -15.92
N ILE A 55 0.39 -9.22 -16.19
CA ILE A 55 1.15 -9.99 -15.21
C ILE A 55 2.60 -9.53 -15.22
N GLY A 56 3.15 -9.29 -14.03
CA GLY A 56 4.56 -8.99 -13.82
C GLY A 56 5.33 -10.10 -13.14
N VAL A 57 6.54 -9.75 -12.71
CA VAL A 57 7.43 -10.56 -11.88
C VAL A 57 7.77 -9.76 -10.64
N GLY A 58 7.51 -10.35 -9.48
CA GLY A 58 7.75 -9.78 -8.17
C GLY A 58 8.22 -10.87 -7.21
N ALA A 59 8.79 -10.45 -6.09
CA ALA A 59 9.29 -11.34 -5.06
C ALA A 59 8.85 -10.88 -3.67
N GLY A 60 8.93 -11.78 -2.70
CA GLY A 60 8.56 -11.53 -1.32
C GLY A 60 7.21 -12.14 -0.97
N TRP A 61 6.90 -12.19 0.32
CA TRP A 61 5.83 -13.02 0.87
C TRP A 61 4.48 -12.89 0.15
N TRP A 62 4.09 -11.68 -0.26
CA TRP A 62 2.83 -11.43 -0.97
C TRP A 62 2.73 -12.18 -2.31
N PHE A 63 3.84 -12.32 -3.03
CA PHE A 63 3.89 -12.92 -4.38
C PHE A 63 4.48 -14.33 -4.39
N ASP A 64 5.35 -14.66 -3.43
CA ASP A 64 5.99 -15.96 -3.32
C ASP A 64 4.95 -17.09 -3.28
N ALA A 65 5.31 -18.24 -3.84
CA ALA A 65 4.42 -19.39 -3.89
C ALA A 65 4.15 -19.97 -2.49
N ARG A 66 2.97 -20.59 -2.33
CA ARG A 66 2.58 -21.30 -1.08
C ARG A 66 3.59 -22.36 -0.63
N ALA A 67 4.26 -23.01 -1.58
CA ALA A 67 5.27 -24.03 -1.31
C ALA A 67 6.48 -23.52 -0.50
N VAL A 68 6.73 -22.21 -0.52
CA VAL A 68 7.78 -21.53 0.25
C VAL A 68 7.21 -20.59 1.30
N ASP A 69 5.99 -20.87 1.78
CA ASP A 69 5.24 -20.05 2.74
C ASP A 69 5.08 -18.59 2.26
N GLY A 70 4.64 -18.42 1.02
CA GLY A 70 4.12 -17.17 0.49
C GLY A 70 2.60 -17.20 0.29
N LEU A 71 2.02 -16.02 0.08
CA LEU A 71 0.59 -15.82 -0.10
C LEU A 71 0.12 -16.15 -1.54
N ALA A 72 1.04 -16.18 -2.50
CA ALA A 72 0.78 -16.44 -3.91
C ALA A 72 -0.28 -15.50 -4.53
N LEU A 73 -0.27 -14.22 -4.18
CA LEU A 73 -1.07 -13.23 -4.91
C LEU A 73 -0.56 -13.12 -6.35
N PRO A 74 -1.46 -12.96 -7.34
CA PRO A 74 -1.03 -12.74 -8.71
C PRO A 74 -0.27 -11.41 -8.79
N VAL A 75 0.86 -11.40 -9.49
CA VAL A 75 1.70 -10.20 -9.64
C VAL A 75 1.06 -9.27 -10.67
N THR A 76 0.04 -8.53 -10.26
CA THR A 76 -0.71 -7.59 -11.10
C THR A 76 -0.75 -6.22 -10.43
N PHE A 77 -1.09 -5.19 -11.22
CA PHE A 77 -1.32 -3.84 -10.70
C PHE A 77 -2.39 -3.81 -9.60
N SER A 78 -3.45 -4.60 -9.74
CA SER A 78 -4.53 -4.68 -8.76
C SER A 78 -4.03 -5.25 -7.43
N SER A 79 -3.30 -6.36 -7.44
CA SER A 79 -2.73 -6.95 -6.22
C SER A 79 -1.74 -5.99 -5.56
N TRP A 80 -0.85 -5.39 -6.34
CA TRP A 80 0.11 -4.39 -5.86
C TRP A 80 -0.61 -3.21 -5.17
N ALA A 81 -1.62 -2.63 -5.82
CA ALA A 81 -2.36 -1.51 -5.25
C ALA A 81 -3.04 -1.89 -3.91
N GLN A 82 -3.62 -3.08 -3.81
CA GLN A 82 -4.25 -3.55 -2.58
C GLN A 82 -3.26 -3.81 -1.44
N VAL A 83 -2.09 -4.37 -1.74
CA VAL A 83 -1.01 -4.53 -0.75
C VAL A 83 -0.47 -3.17 -0.33
N MET A 84 -0.25 -2.23 -1.26
CA MET A 84 0.14 -0.86 -0.95
C MET A 84 -0.90 -0.17 -0.05
N PHE A 85 -2.20 -0.29 -0.35
CA PHE A 85 -3.26 0.27 0.46
C PHE A 85 -3.29 -0.29 1.89
N ALA A 86 -2.99 -1.58 2.10
CA ALA A 86 -2.90 -2.13 3.45
C ALA A 86 -1.79 -1.46 4.27
N HIS A 87 -0.62 -1.23 3.68
CA HIS A 87 0.50 -0.55 4.36
C HIS A 87 0.26 0.95 4.56
N LEU A 88 -0.27 1.63 3.53
CA LEU A 88 -0.66 3.03 3.60
C LEU A 88 -1.76 3.26 4.64
N TYR A 89 -2.68 2.31 4.81
CA TYR A 89 -3.69 2.35 5.86
C TYR A 89 -3.04 2.32 7.25
N CYS A 90 -2.10 1.40 7.48
CA CYS A 90 -1.39 1.30 8.75
C CYS A 90 -0.66 2.61 9.09
N LEU A 91 0.04 3.21 8.12
CA LEU A 91 0.68 4.52 8.29
C LEU A 91 -0.34 5.64 8.51
N THR A 92 -1.43 5.66 7.74
CA THR A 92 -2.50 6.67 7.89
C THR A 92 -3.12 6.60 9.28
N ALA A 93 -3.39 5.41 9.80
CA ALA A 93 -3.87 5.23 11.16
C ALA A 93 -2.88 5.79 12.20
N ARG A 94 -1.57 5.57 12.01
CA ARG A 94 -0.53 6.14 12.89
C ARG A 94 -0.40 7.66 12.76
N LEU A 95 -0.52 8.21 11.55
CA LEU A 95 -0.47 9.66 11.30
C LEU A 95 -1.66 10.40 11.91
N ARG A 96 -2.83 9.75 12.06
CA ARG A 96 -3.97 10.34 12.78
C ARG A 96 -3.71 10.59 14.27
N ALA A 97 -2.66 9.99 14.84
CA ALA A 97 -2.21 10.25 16.21
C ALA A 97 -1.24 11.45 16.33
N PHE A 98 -0.85 12.07 15.22
CA PHE A 98 -0.09 13.33 15.23
C PHE A 98 -0.94 14.48 15.81
N PRO A 99 -0.33 15.64 16.16
CA PRO A 99 -1.10 16.85 16.44
C PRO A 99 -1.99 17.17 15.25
N ALA A 100 -3.22 17.61 15.53
CA ALA A 100 -4.25 17.80 14.52
C ALA A 100 -3.82 18.78 13.42
N GLU A 101 -2.99 19.77 13.76
CA GLU A 101 -2.41 20.74 12.83
C GLU A 101 -1.49 20.11 11.76
N HIS A 102 -0.85 18.96 12.06
CA HIS A 102 0.13 18.31 11.17
C HIS A 102 -0.46 17.08 10.46
N ALA A 103 -1.40 16.37 11.07
CA ALA A 103 -1.90 15.09 10.54
C ALA A 103 -2.40 15.18 9.09
N GLY A 104 -3.07 16.28 8.72
CA GLY A 104 -3.62 16.48 7.38
C GLY A 104 -2.56 16.55 6.29
N ILE A 105 -1.52 17.38 6.46
CA ILE A 105 -0.47 17.54 5.44
C ILE A 105 0.35 16.26 5.28
N TRP A 106 0.67 15.56 6.37
CA TRP A 106 1.40 14.29 6.33
C TRP A 106 0.60 13.19 5.62
N HIS A 107 -0.69 13.08 5.91
CA HIS A 107 -1.56 12.13 5.20
C HIS A 107 -1.63 12.44 3.70
N GLN A 108 -1.80 13.71 3.35
CA GLN A 108 -1.86 14.12 1.95
C GLN A 108 -0.56 13.78 1.21
N GLN A 109 0.61 14.16 1.74
CA GLN A 109 1.90 13.89 1.09
C GLN A 109 2.18 12.39 0.94
N LEU A 110 1.84 11.57 1.95
CA LEU A 110 1.98 10.12 1.87
C LEU A 110 1.15 9.52 0.72
N ILE A 111 -0.06 10.02 0.53
CA ILE A 111 -0.94 9.52 -0.53
C ILE A 111 -0.54 10.08 -1.90
N ASP A 112 -0.08 11.32 -1.98
CA ASP A 112 0.46 11.90 -3.22
C ASP A 112 1.60 11.03 -3.78
N HIS A 113 2.54 10.57 -2.93
CA HIS A 113 3.60 9.63 -3.31
C HIS A 113 3.07 8.34 -3.94
N PHE A 114 1.99 7.77 -3.37
CA PHE A 114 1.35 6.59 -3.95
C PHE A 114 0.76 6.88 -5.34
N PHE A 115 0.07 8.00 -5.53
CA PHE A 115 -0.53 8.32 -6.83
C PHE A 115 0.50 8.62 -7.91
N PHE A 116 1.64 9.24 -7.55
CA PHE A 116 2.77 9.38 -8.47
C PHE A 116 3.35 8.03 -8.88
N ALA A 117 3.59 7.13 -7.92
CA ALA A 117 4.09 5.79 -8.20
C ALA A 117 3.09 4.95 -9.02
N ALA A 118 1.79 5.08 -8.76
CA ALA A 118 0.75 4.40 -9.52
C ALA A 118 0.70 4.88 -10.98
N GLU A 119 0.84 6.20 -11.23
CA GLU A 119 0.95 6.72 -12.60
C GLU A 119 2.20 6.20 -13.30
N GLU A 120 3.35 6.22 -12.62
CA GLU A 120 4.61 5.68 -13.13
C GLU A 120 4.48 4.20 -13.50
N GLN A 121 3.95 3.37 -12.60
CA GLN A 121 3.77 1.94 -12.83
C GLN A 121 2.86 1.68 -14.04
N MET A 122 1.77 2.44 -14.18
CA MET A 122 0.89 2.32 -15.35
C MET A 122 1.59 2.74 -16.65
N ALA A 123 2.38 3.83 -16.62
CA ALA A 123 3.04 4.36 -17.80
C ALA A 123 4.21 3.46 -18.26
N VAL A 124 5.02 2.99 -17.33
CA VAL A 124 6.26 2.25 -17.59
C VAL A 124 5.97 0.76 -17.71
N GLU A 125 5.56 0.11 -16.60
CA GLU A 125 5.43 -1.34 -16.55
C GLU A 125 4.25 -1.85 -17.38
N HIS A 126 3.12 -1.12 -17.34
CA HIS A 126 1.92 -1.52 -18.08
C HIS A 126 1.83 -0.90 -19.47
N GLN A 127 2.82 -0.12 -19.89
CA GLN A 127 2.87 0.55 -21.19
C GLN A 127 1.58 1.31 -21.55
N MET A 128 0.87 1.84 -20.56
CA MET A 128 -0.38 2.58 -20.78
C MET A 128 -0.07 3.98 -21.31
N VAL A 129 0.07 4.11 -22.63
CA VAL A 129 0.42 5.36 -23.30
C VAL A 129 -0.63 6.46 -23.07
N SER A 130 -1.92 6.09 -23.05
CA SER A 130 -3.03 7.06 -22.93
C SER A 130 -3.13 7.66 -21.53
N ARG A 131 -2.77 8.95 -21.41
CA ARG A 131 -2.98 9.76 -20.19
C ARG A 131 -4.43 9.76 -19.73
N ALA A 132 -5.38 9.83 -20.65
CA ALA A 132 -6.81 9.84 -20.32
C ALA A 132 -7.23 8.53 -19.64
N VAL A 133 -6.72 7.39 -20.12
CA VAL A 133 -6.96 6.09 -19.51
C VAL A 133 -6.31 6.03 -18.12
N ARG A 134 -5.04 6.41 -17.98
CA ARG A 134 -4.36 6.45 -16.67
C ARG A 134 -5.11 7.32 -15.65
N ASN A 135 -5.56 8.51 -16.04
CA ASN A 135 -6.34 9.39 -15.16
C ASN A 135 -7.67 8.78 -14.71
N ARG A 136 -8.32 7.94 -15.53
CA ARG A 136 -9.51 7.18 -15.11
C ARG A 136 -9.14 6.17 -14.03
N TYR A 137 -8.10 5.37 -14.25
CA TYR A 137 -7.61 4.41 -13.26
C TYR A 137 -7.20 5.08 -11.93
N LEU A 138 -6.52 6.23 -11.96
CA LEU A 138 -6.17 6.98 -10.74
C LEU A 138 -7.43 7.44 -9.99
N LYS A 139 -8.48 7.89 -10.70
CA LYS A 139 -9.76 8.23 -10.05
C LYS A 139 -10.42 7.02 -9.41
N ASP A 140 -10.37 5.87 -10.07
CA ASP A 140 -10.92 4.61 -9.53
C ASP A 140 -10.13 4.16 -8.29
N LEU A 141 -8.80 4.24 -8.32
CA LEU A 141 -7.94 3.99 -7.16
C LEU A 141 -8.23 4.93 -5.99
N TRP A 142 -8.49 6.22 -6.26
CA TRP A 142 -8.86 7.18 -5.22
C TRP A 142 -10.19 6.81 -4.53
N GLN A 143 -11.17 6.34 -5.29
CA GLN A 143 -12.42 5.83 -4.72
C GLN A 143 -12.19 4.56 -3.88
N GLN A 144 -11.39 3.62 -4.40
CA GLN A 144 -11.03 2.40 -3.67
C GLN A 144 -10.29 2.71 -2.37
N TRP A 145 -9.33 3.63 -2.38
CA TRP A 145 -8.59 4.06 -1.20
C TRP A 145 -9.53 4.53 -0.08
N ARG A 146 -10.51 5.38 -0.42
CA ARG A 146 -11.50 5.87 0.55
C ARG A 146 -12.41 4.76 1.08
N GLY A 147 -12.77 3.81 0.22
CA GLY A 147 -13.52 2.62 0.63
C GLY A 147 -12.74 1.75 1.62
N ILE A 148 -11.43 1.57 1.37
CA ILE A 148 -10.53 0.82 2.24
C ILE A 148 -10.36 1.51 3.59
N LEU A 149 -10.14 2.83 3.61
CA LEU A 149 -10.07 3.59 4.87
C LEU A 149 -11.28 3.31 5.76
N LEU A 150 -12.49 3.44 5.19
CA LEU A 150 -13.73 3.20 5.93
C LEU A 150 -13.86 1.74 6.39
N ALA A 151 -13.61 0.78 5.50
CA ALA A 151 -13.81 -0.64 5.78
C ALA A 151 -12.79 -1.17 6.82
N TYR A 152 -11.54 -0.71 6.76
CA TYR A 152 -10.51 -1.12 7.71
C TYR A 152 -10.68 -0.43 9.06
N ASP A 153 -11.10 0.86 9.08
CA ASP A 153 -11.48 1.54 10.33
C ASP A 153 -12.65 0.83 11.02
N GLU A 154 -13.68 0.44 10.25
CA GLU A 154 -14.78 -0.37 10.77
C GLU A 154 -14.30 -1.73 11.30
N GLY A 155 -13.45 -2.43 10.55
CA GLY A 155 -12.88 -3.71 10.96
C GLY A 155 -12.05 -3.61 12.23
N LEU A 156 -11.27 -2.53 12.40
CA LEU A 156 -10.45 -2.31 13.58
C LEU A 156 -11.30 -2.19 14.85
N ILE A 157 -12.45 -1.51 14.74
CA ILE A 157 -13.38 -1.25 15.86
C ILE A 157 -14.29 -2.45 16.13
N LYS A 158 -14.84 -3.08 15.08
CA LYS A 158 -15.84 -4.15 15.20
C LYS A 158 -15.24 -5.55 15.35
N GLY A 159 -13.93 -5.69 15.15
CA GLY A 159 -13.18 -6.92 15.40
C GLY A 159 -12.78 -7.68 14.14
N ASP A 160 -11.99 -8.73 14.35
CA ASP A 160 -11.20 -9.38 13.30
C ASP A 160 -12.04 -10.01 12.21
N ALA A 161 -13.25 -10.49 12.52
CA ALA A 161 -14.16 -11.03 11.50
C ALA A 161 -14.59 -9.95 10.50
N VAL A 162 -14.81 -8.70 10.95
CA VAL A 162 -15.19 -7.58 10.08
C VAL A 162 -13.99 -7.10 9.28
N LEU A 163 -12.81 -7.03 9.91
CA LEU A 163 -11.56 -6.72 9.21
C LEU A 163 -11.22 -7.78 8.15
N ALA A 164 -11.34 -9.06 8.48
CA ALA A 164 -11.13 -10.18 7.56
C ALA A 164 -12.09 -10.12 6.37
N ALA A 165 -13.37 -9.80 6.60
CA ALA A 165 -14.32 -9.60 5.52
C ALA A 165 -13.93 -8.42 4.61
N ALA A 166 -13.37 -7.34 5.16
CA ALA A 166 -12.86 -6.23 4.37
C ALA A 166 -11.60 -6.61 3.57
N VAL A 167 -10.66 -7.36 4.16
CA VAL A 167 -9.47 -7.89 3.49
C VAL A 167 -9.87 -8.82 2.35
N TRP A 168 -10.80 -9.74 2.57
CA TRP A 168 -11.30 -10.66 1.55
C TRP A 168 -11.93 -9.94 0.35
N ARG A 169 -12.81 -8.96 0.59
CA ARG A 169 -13.45 -8.19 -0.48
C ARG A 169 -12.47 -7.41 -1.34
N ASN A 170 -11.45 -6.84 -0.72
CA ASN A 170 -10.52 -5.93 -1.40
C ASN A 170 -9.31 -6.68 -1.99
N MET A 171 -8.55 -7.40 -1.17
CA MET A 171 -7.30 -8.03 -1.56
C MET A 171 -7.50 -9.37 -2.28
N PHE A 172 -8.49 -10.15 -1.86
CA PHE A 172 -8.86 -11.43 -2.47
C PHE A 172 -10.04 -11.31 -3.43
N LYS A 173 -10.40 -10.06 -3.82
CA LYS A 173 -11.43 -9.75 -4.83
C LYS A 173 -12.79 -10.43 -4.58
N ALA A 174 -13.13 -10.68 -3.32
CA ALA A 174 -14.32 -11.44 -2.93
C ALA A 174 -14.42 -12.84 -3.58
N ASP A 175 -13.28 -13.48 -3.89
CA ASP A 175 -13.25 -14.83 -4.44
C ASP A 175 -13.77 -15.83 -3.41
N LEU A 176 -14.81 -16.60 -3.78
CA LEU A 176 -15.40 -17.64 -2.94
C LEU A 176 -14.43 -18.79 -2.66
N ASN A 177 -13.38 -18.92 -3.46
CA ASN A 177 -12.34 -19.94 -3.31
C ASN A 177 -11.10 -19.44 -2.55
N ALA A 178 -11.11 -18.19 -2.07
CA ALA A 178 -10.02 -17.67 -1.26
C ALA A 178 -9.85 -18.51 0.01
N ASP A 179 -8.60 -18.90 0.30
CA ASP A 179 -8.30 -19.64 1.52
C ASP A 179 -8.55 -18.75 2.75
N VAL A 180 -9.44 -19.20 3.64
CA VAL A 180 -9.78 -18.47 4.86
C VAL A 180 -8.57 -18.29 5.76
N ALA A 181 -7.62 -19.25 5.75
CA ALA A 181 -6.38 -19.14 6.51
C ALA A 181 -5.51 -17.98 6.02
N ASP A 182 -5.47 -17.72 4.72
CA ASP A 182 -4.73 -16.59 4.15
C ASP A 182 -5.37 -15.25 4.49
N VAL A 183 -6.70 -15.18 4.40
CA VAL A 183 -7.45 -13.98 4.84
C VAL A 183 -7.15 -13.71 6.32
N ALA A 184 -7.14 -14.74 7.16
CA ALA A 184 -6.80 -14.62 8.57
C ALA A 184 -5.35 -14.17 8.79
N LYS A 185 -4.37 -14.72 8.04
CA LYS A 185 -2.96 -14.30 8.09
C LYS A 185 -2.80 -12.82 7.76
N VAL A 186 -3.41 -12.36 6.67
CA VAL A 186 -3.35 -10.93 6.28
C VAL A 186 -4.07 -10.05 7.31
N THR A 187 -5.17 -10.52 7.88
CA THR A 187 -5.90 -9.79 8.94
C THR A 187 -5.02 -9.63 10.19
N ALA A 188 -4.40 -10.73 10.65
CA ALA A 188 -3.48 -10.72 11.77
C ALA A 188 -2.27 -9.83 11.49
N TYR A 189 -1.74 -9.86 10.26
CA TYR A 189 -0.66 -9.00 9.80
C TYR A 189 -1.01 -7.52 9.92
N ILE A 190 -2.17 -7.08 9.41
CA ILE A 190 -2.59 -5.67 9.54
C ILE A 190 -2.64 -5.26 11.01
N ARG A 191 -3.17 -6.12 11.90
CA ARG A 191 -3.20 -5.83 13.34
C ARG A 191 -1.81 -5.76 13.97
N SER A 192 -0.89 -6.66 13.57
CA SER A 192 0.48 -6.62 14.07
C SER A 192 1.21 -5.36 13.63
N GLN A 193 1.02 -4.92 12.38
CA GLN A 193 1.60 -3.68 11.86
C GLN A 193 1.05 -2.45 12.58
N LEU A 194 -0.26 -2.36 12.80
CA LEU A 194 -0.85 -1.27 13.58
C LEU A 194 -0.27 -1.20 14.99
N LYS A 195 -0.16 -2.34 15.68
CA LYS A 195 0.42 -2.44 17.02
C LYS A 195 1.91 -2.10 17.04
N ALA A 196 2.66 -2.43 15.99
CA ALA A 196 4.07 -2.08 15.87
C ALA A 196 4.24 -0.57 15.69
N LEU A 197 3.45 0.03 14.78
CA LEU A 197 3.49 1.47 14.51
C LEU A 197 3.03 2.32 15.70
N GLU A 198 2.08 1.83 16.50
CA GLU A 198 1.63 2.50 17.73
C GLU A 198 2.78 2.74 18.72
N LYS A 199 3.78 1.85 18.75
CA LYS A 199 4.93 1.96 19.66
C LYS A 199 5.96 2.99 19.23
N LEU A 200 5.94 3.40 17.96
CA LEU A 200 6.88 4.39 17.45
C LEU A 200 6.47 5.79 17.92
N SER A 201 7.43 6.55 18.41
CA SER A 201 7.27 7.97 18.71
C SER A 201 7.05 8.77 17.42
N ASP A 202 6.46 9.96 17.54
CA ASP A 202 6.27 10.80 16.36
C ASP A 202 7.59 11.23 15.74
N GLU A 203 8.63 11.39 16.56
CA GLU A 203 9.98 11.71 16.08
C GLU A 203 10.50 10.60 15.15
N GLU A 204 10.37 9.32 15.56
CA GLU A 204 10.74 8.17 14.72
C GLU A 204 9.94 8.12 13.41
N ILE A 205 8.62 8.39 13.46
CA ILE A 205 7.79 8.48 12.24
C ILE A 205 8.25 9.64 11.35
N THR A 206 8.55 10.82 11.93
CA THR A 206 9.03 11.96 11.15
C THR A 206 10.43 11.79 10.58
N GLN A 207 11.24 10.88 11.13
CA GLN A 207 12.54 10.52 10.57
C GLN A 207 12.44 9.42 9.51
N GLY A 208 11.23 8.94 9.20
CA GLY A 208 11.02 7.85 8.24
C GLY A 208 11.46 6.48 8.76
N LEU A 209 11.67 6.32 10.07
CA LEU A 209 12.18 5.09 10.70
C LEU A 209 11.10 4.03 10.87
N VAL A 210 10.42 3.69 9.77
CA VAL A 210 9.41 2.63 9.74
C VAL A 210 9.97 1.42 9.02
N LYS A 211 9.84 0.26 9.68
CA LYS A 211 10.09 -1.04 9.08
C LYS A 211 8.89 -1.93 9.35
N PHE A 212 8.20 -2.32 8.28
CA PHE A 212 7.16 -3.32 8.37
C PHE A 212 7.77 -4.68 8.70
N GLN A 213 7.09 -5.42 9.56
CA GLN A 213 7.50 -6.77 9.90
C GLN A 213 7.18 -7.72 8.73
N SER A 214 7.84 -8.87 8.72
CA SER A 214 7.52 -9.93 7.77
C SER A 214 6.14 -10.50 8.11
N PRO A 215 5.25 -10.72 7.13
CA PRO A 215 4.01 -11.47 7.38
C PRO A 215 4.22 -12.94 7.77
N ARG A 216 5.46 -13.45 7.73
CA ARG A 216 5.85 -14.80 8.20
C ARG A 216 6.06 -14.89 9.72
N GLU A 217 6.25 -13.75 10.39
CA GLU A 217 6.58 -13.64 11.83
C GLU A 217 5.37 -13.16 12.64
#